data_AF-A0A957AZL1-F1
#
_entry.id   AF-A0A957AZL1-F1
#
_cell.length_a   1.000
_cell.length_b   1.000
_cell.length_c   1.000
_cell.angle_alpha   90.00
_cell.angle_beta   90.00
_cell.angle_gamma   90.00
#
_symmetry.space_group_name_H-M   'P 1'
#
loop_
_entity.id
_entity.type
_entity.pdbx_description
1 polymer ?
#
loop_
_entity_poly.entity_id
_entity_poly.type
_entity_poly.pdbx_seq_one_letter_code
_entity_poly.pdbx_strand_id
1 'polypeptide(L)' 'MSSSRGSGWEYLILGRSEAERLNDLGREGWELVAVAVADGGAELFLKRPLPGFREQITLDQRGAYVAEGAN' A
#
# COMPACT_ATOMS: atom_id res chain seq x y z
N MET A 1 -22.65 -15.56 10.85
CA MET A 1 -21.25 -15.39 10.40
C MET A 1 -21.26 -14.46 9.19
N SER A 2 -20.86 -13.20 9.35
CA SER A 2 -20.60 -12.31 8.22
C SER A 2 -19.31 -11.57 8.55
N SER A 3 -18.22 -11.98 7.91
CA SER A 3 -16.93 -11.30 8.01
C SER A 3 -17.06 -9.98 7.25
N SER A 4 -17.22 -8.88 7.98
CA SER A 4 -17.15 -7.53 7.42
C SER A 4 -15.76 -7.36 6.80
N ARG A 5 -15.68 -7.47 5.47
CA ARG A 5 -14.51 -7.12 4.68
C ARG A 5 -14.18 -5.66 5.02
N GLY A 6 -12.92 -5.35 5.33
CA GLY A 6 -12.50 -3.97 5.53
C GLY A 6 -12.82 -3.18 4.25
N SER A 7 -13.84 -2.32 4.30
CA SER A 7 -14.22 -1.53 3.14
C SER A 7 -13.39 -0.25 3.13
N GLY A 8 -12.26 -0.28 2.44
CA GLY A 8 -11.45 0.93 2.27
C GLY A 8 -10.31 0.74 1.30
N TRP A 9 -9.83 1.88 0.80
CA TRP A 9 -8.72 1.98 -0.15
C TRP A 9 -7.65 2.88 0.46
N GLU A 10 -6.39 2.49 0.30
CA GLU A 10 -5.25 3.37 0.49
C GLU A 10 -4.89 4.00 -0.86
N TYR A 11 -4.44 5.25 -0.82
CA TYR A 11 -4.01 6.00 -2.00
C TYR A 11 -2.59 6.49 -1.81
N LEU A 12 -1.82 6.46 -2.89
CA LEU A 12 -0.45 6.95 -2.94
C LEU A 12 -0.28 7.81 -4.19
N ILE A 13 0.34 8.98 -4.05
CA ILE A 13 0.65 9.88 -5.15
C ILE A 13 2.17 9.99 -5.21
N LEU A 14 2.73 9.75 -6.39
CA LEU A 14 4.17 9.84 -6.64
C LEU A 14 4.46 10.87 -7.71
N GLY A 15 5.62 11.52 -7.63
CA GLY A 15 6.16 12.26 -8.75
C GLY A 15 6.72 11.32 -9.82
N ARG A 16 6.80 11.78 -11.07
CA ARG A 16 7.45 11.04 -12.17
C ARG A 16 8.89 10.63 -11.86
N SER A 17 9.59 11.41 -11.04
CA SER A 17 10.96 11.14 -10.60
C SER A 17 11.09 9.90 -9.71
N GLU A 18 9.98 9.32 -9.26
CA GLU A 18 9.93 8.13 -8.41
C GLU A 18 9.37 6.89 -9.14
N ALA A 19 9.26 6.96 -10.48
CA ALA A 19 8.64 5.91 -11.29
C ALA A 19 9.38 4.56 -11.21
N GLU A 20 10.65 4.54 -10.82
CA GLU A 20 11.44 3.33 -10.57
C GLU A 20 10.84 2.46 -9.44
N ARG A 21 10.10 3.07 -8.51
CA ARG A 21 9.46 2.37 -7.37
C ARG A 21 8.22 1.58 -7.77
N LEU A 22 7.70 1.76 -8.99
CA LEU A 22 6.43 1.16 -9.42
C LEU A 22 6.44 -0.38 -9.38
N ASN A 23 7.57 -1.01 -9.71
CA ASN A 23 7.68 -2.46 -9.65
C ASN A 23 7.60 -2.99 -8.21
N ASP A 24 8.23 -2.29 -7.28
CA ASP A 24 8.22 -2.69 -5.86
C ASP A 24 6.83 -2.48 -5.25
N LEU A 25 6.23 -1.33 -5.53
CA LEU A 25 4.85 -1.02 -5.13
C LEU A 25 3.84 -2.01 -5.71
N GLY A 26 4.02 -2.44 -6.96
CA GLY A 26 3.20 -3.48 -7.57
C GLY A 26 3.27 -4.82 -6.82
N ARG A 27 4.45 -5.19 -6.31
CA ARG A 27 4.62 -6.41 -5.47
C ARG A 27 3.98 -6.25 -4.10
N GLU A 28 3.85 -5.02 -3.60
CA GLU A 28 3.15 -4.68 -2.35
C GLU A 28 1.63 -4.52 -2.52
N GLY A 29 1.09 -4.76 -3.72
CA GLY A 29 -0.34 -4.71 -4.02
C GLY A 29 -0.85 -3.33 -4.44
N TRP A 30 0.03 -2.36 -4.70
CA TRP A 30 -0.37 -1.08 -5.27
C TRP A 30 -0.61 -1.18 -6.78
N GLU A 31 -1.69 -0.55 -7.23
CA GLU A 31 -2.08 -0.48 -8.63
C GLU A 31 -2.03 0.97 -9.12
N LEU A 32 -1.32 1.24 -10.21
CA LEU A 32 -1.35 2.53 -10.90
C LEU A 32 -2.72 2.71 -11.59
N VAL A 33 -3.44 3.76 -11.22
CA VAL A 33 -4.81 4.02 -11.69
C VAL A 33 -4.96 5.28 -12.53
N ALA A 34 -4.07 6.27 -12.36
CA ALA A 34 -4.07 7.46 -13.20
C ALA A 34 -2.68 8.08 -13.31
N VAL A 35 -2.48 8.82 -14.39
CA VAL A 35 -1.33 9.70 -14.60
C VAL A 35 -1.86 11.08 -14.94
N ALA A 36 -1.51 12.09 -14.16
CA ALA A 36 -1.85 13.49 -14.46
C ALA A 36 -0.58 14.21 -14.93
N VAL A 37 -0.66 14.93 -16.05
CA VAL A 37 0.45 15.73 -16.59
C VAL A 37 0.07 17.20 -16.47
N ALA A 38 0.94 17.99 -15.86
CA ALA A 38 0.80 19.44 -15.75
C ALA A 38 2.13 20.14 -16.06
N ASP A 39 2.10 21.46 -16.23
CA ASP A 39 3.28 22.31 -16.48
C ASP A 39 4.21 22.34 -15.26
N GLY A 40 4.97 21.26 -15.09
CA GLY A 40 5.79 20.99 -13.90
C GLY A 40 6.16 19.52 -13.70
N GLY A 41 5.49 18.59 -14.40
CA GLY A 41 5.81 17.16 -14.34
C GLY A 41 4.59 16.26 -14.52
N ALA A 42 4.78 14.98 -14.24
CA ALA A 42 3.69 14.02 -14.17
C ALA A 42 3.55 13.46 -12.75
N GLU A 43 2.31 13.34 -12.29
CA GLU A 43 1.93 12.67 -11.05
C GLU A 43 1.35 11.29 -11.37
N LEU A 44 1.71 10.32 -10.56
CA LEU A 44 1.27 8.93 -10.66
C LEU A 44 0.35 8.65 -9.47
N PHE A 45 -0.89 8.26 -9.74
CA PHE A 45 -1.88 7.94 -8.71
C PHE A 45 -2.02 6.44 -8.59
N LEU A 46 -1.77 5.91 -7.40
CA LEU A 46 -1.87 4.50 -7.09
C LEU A 46 -2.94 4.26 -6.02
N LYS A 47 -3.53 3.07 -6.03
CA LYS A 47 -4.41 2.60 -4.96
C LYS A 47 -4.09 1.16 -4.56
N ARG A 48 -4.45 0.78 -3.34
CA ARG A 48 -4.57 -0.63 -2.95
C ARG A 48 -5.71 -0.84 -1.96
N PRO A 49 -6.31 -2.05 -1.89
CA PRO A 49 -7.26 -2.37 -0.83
C PRO A 49 -6.58 -2.31 0.54
N LEU A 50 -7.30 -1.85 1.58
CA LEU A 50 -6.82 -2.04 2.95
C LEU A 50 -6.73 -3.55 3.27
N PRO A 51 -5.67 -4.00 3.98
CA PRO A 51 -5.58 -5.39 4.40
C PRO A 51 -6.81 -5.78 5.22
N GLY A 52 -7.33 -6.98 5.01
CA GLY A 52 -8.50 -7.45 5.77
C GLY A 52 -8.18 -7.58 7.27
N PHE A 53 -9.21 -7.58 8.13
CA PHE A 53 -9.06 -7.72 9.60
C PHE A 53 -8.18 -8.92 10.03
N ARG A 54 -8.22 -10.04 9.32
CA ARG A 54 -7.36 -11.21 9.59
C ARG A 54 -5.89 -10.99 9.20
N GLU A 55 -5.66 -10.15 8.21
CA GLU A 55 -4.33 -9.83 7.68
C GLU A 55 -3.64 -8.79 8.55
N GLN A 56 -4.40 -7.81 9.07
CA GLN A 56 -3.94 -6.85 10.11
C GLN A 56 -3.49 -7.56 11.39
N ILE A 57 -4.25 -8.53 11.91
CA ILE A 57 -3.85 -9.29 13.11
C ILE A 57 -2.54 -10.06 12.87
N THR A 58 -2.35 -10.62 11.67
CA THR A 58 -1.14 -11.40 11.34
C THR A 58 0.09 -10.50 11.20
N LEU A 59 -0.09 -9.26 10.72
CA LEU A 59 0.98 -8.25 10.66
C LEU A 59 1.34 -7.72 12.07
N ASP A 60 0.34 -7.43 12.90
CA ASP A 60 0.55 -6.98 14.28
C ASP A 60 1.24 -8.05 15.14
N GLN A 61 0.85 -9.32 15.01
CA GLN A 61 1.50 -10.44 15.70
C GLN A 61 2.96 -10.63 15.28
N ARG A 62 3.31 -10.35 14.01
CA ARG A 62 4.71 -10.40 13.55
C ARG A 62 5.55 -9.24 14.10
N GLY A 63 4.98 -8.05 14.25
CA GLY A 63 5.67 -6.92 14.89
C GLY A 63 6.03 -7.19 16.35
N ALA A 64 5.13 -7.83 17.10
CA ALA A 64 5.37 -8.22 18.50
C ALA A 64 6.51 -9.24 18.65
N TYR A 65 6.57 -10.25 17.76
CA TYR A 65 7.63 -11.27 17.81
C TYR A 65 9.03 -10.74 17.46
N VAL A 66 9.14 -9.76 16.56
CA VAL A 66 10.44 -9.14 16.23
C VAL A 66 10.95 -8.26 17.38
N ALA A 67 10.05 -7.65 18.16
CA ALA A 67 10.42 -6.86 19.33
C ALA A 67 10.85 -7.71 20.54
N GLU A 68 10.25 -8.90 20.72
CA GLU A 68 10.61 -9.82 21.82
C GLU A 68 11.87 -10.66 21.56
N GLY A 69 12.28 -10.86 20.30
CA GLY A 69 13.48 -11.63 19.95
C GLY A 69 14.80 -10.83 19.93
N ALA A 70 14.75 -9.54 20.27
CA ALA A 70 15.91 -8.63 20.26
C ALA A 70 16.42 -8.27 21.67
N ASN A 71 16.06 -9.06 22.69
CA ASN A 71 16.52 -8.91 24.08
C ASN A 71 17.32 -10.14 24.52
#